data_AF-A0A445EJN8-F1
#
_entry.id   AF-A0A445EJN8-F1
#
_cell.length_a   1.000
_cell.length_b   1.000
_cell.length_c   1.000
_cell.angle_alpha   90.00
_cell.angle_beta   90.00
_cell.angle_gamma   90.00
#
_symmetry.space_group_name_H-M   'P 1'
#
loop_
_entity.id
_entity.type
_entity.pdbx_description
1 polymer ?
#
loop_
_entity_poly.entity_id
_entity_poly.type
_entity_poly.pdbx_seq_one_letter_code
_entity_poly.pdbx_strand_id
1 'polypeptide(L)'
;MRRRAADFRRPVRRRFSYWIWVLLGLSSVVGLVLFVVHHNQNEDRDEYPLLERNARLEHFAKESLNFTEEILSVKSFSRQLTQQMILAKAYVVIAKEHNNLHLAWQLSAKIRGCQLLLSKAAMTGEPVTLEEAEPIIKSLSSLIFKAQDIHYDIATTIVTMKSHIQALEERANAATVQSTVFGQIAAEGLPKSLHCLNVKLMSDWLKKPSLKALSDEKKNSQRLVDNNLYHFCIFSDNVLATSVVVNSTVSNADHPKQLVFHIVTDGVNYGAVQTWFLSNDFKGATIEVQNIEEFHWLNASYSPIVKQLLNPDSKTFYFGLYQDANVEPKMRNPKFLSLLNHLRFYIPEIYPQLEKVVFLDDDVVVQKDLTQLFSLDLHGNVNGAVETCLEAFHRYYKYLNFSNSIISSKFDPQACAWAFGMNIFDLVAWRKANATAKYHYWQEQNADGTLWKLGTLPPGLLCFYGLTEPLDRRWHVLGLGYDLNIDNRLIESAAVIHFNGNMKPWLKFAIGRYKPLWDKYINQSHPYLQDCATS
;
A
#
# COMPACT_ATOMS: atom_id res chain seq x y z
N MET A 1 -46.44 28.28 19.00
CA MET A 1 -46.24 29.65 19.53
C MET A 1 -45.46 29.50 20.84
N ARG A 2 -44.35 30.16 21.16
CA ARG A 2 -43.82 31.51 20.88
C ARG A 2 -42.30 31.44 20.71
N ARG A 3 -41.75 32.14 19.71
CA ARG A 3 -40.34 32.55 19.65
C ARG A 3 -40.14 33.78 20.55
N ARG A 4 -39.03 33.82 21.32
CA ARG A 4 -38.54 35.02 22.02
C ARG A 4 -37.62 35.84 21.11
N ALA A 5 -37.59 37.14 21.43
CA ALA A 5 -37.11 38.26 20.63
C ALA A 5 -35.59 38.31 20.40
N ALA A 6 -35.22 39.07 19.37
CA ALA A 6 -33.87 39.44 19.00
C ALA A 6 -33.47 40.76 19.70
N ASP A 7 -32.28 40.80 20.31
CA ASP A 7 -31.65 42.02 20.81
C ASP A 7 -30.48 42.45 19.91
N PHE A 8 -30.38 43.78 19.77
CA PHE A 8 -29.53 44.52 18.85
C PHE A 8 -28.03 44.51 19.23
N ARG A 9 -27.19 44.51 18.18
CA ARG A 9 -25.73 44.60 18.20
C ARG A 9 -25.20 45.95 18.72
N ARG A 10 -24.07 45.92 19.46
CA ARG A 10 -23.09 47.02 19.58
C ARG A 10 -21.73 46.56 19.00
N PRO A 11 -20.95 47.44 18.33
CA PRO A 11 -19.65 47.05 17.78
C PRO A 11 -18.52 47.27 18.80
N VAL A 12 -17.70 46.25 19.06
CA VAL A 12 -16.51 46.33 19.93
C VAL A 12 -15.27 46.59 19.09
N ARG A 13 -14.71 47.78 19.24
CA ARG A 13 -13.41 48.21 18.70
C ARG A 13 -12.31 47.65 19.60
N ARG A 14 -11.62 46.57 19.21
CA ARG A 14 -10.49 46.00 19.99
C ARG A 14 -9.22 46.81 19.73
N ARG A 15 -8.82 47.66 20.69
CA ARG A 15 -7.44 48.14 20.81
C ARG A 15 -6.58 46.98 21.32
N PHE A 16 -5.62 46.53 20.52
CA PHE A 16 -4.62 45.55 20.96
C PHE A 16 -3.71 46.20 22.01
N SER A 17 -3.57 45.53 23.15
CA SER A 17 -2.76 45.99 24.28
C SER A 17 -1.28 46.01 23.91
N TYR A 18 -0.58 47.07 24.29
CA TYR A 18 0.86 47.30 24.06
C TYR A 18 1.75 46.11 24.49
N TRP A 19 1.28 45.32 25.46
CA TRP A 19 1.91 44.08 25.93
C TRP A 19 2.06 42.99 24.87
N ILE A 20 1.15 42.91 23.90
CA ILE A 20 1.20 41.90 22.83
C ILE A 20 2.32 42.22 21.84
N TRP A 21 2.56 43.51 21.57
CA TRP A 21 3.67 43.96 20.74
C TRP A 21 5.03 43.76 21.42
N VAL A 22 5.09 43.93 22.74
CA VAL A 22 6.30 43.66 23.52
C VAL A 22 6.63 42.16 23.53
N LEU A 23 5.63 41.29 23.68
CA LEU A 23 5.81 39.83 23.61
C LEU A 23 6.26 39.35 22.23
N LEU A 24 5.67 39.89 21.17
CA LEU A 24 6.09 39.59 19.79
C LEU A 24 7.53 40.05 19.54
N GLY A 25 7.89 41.27 19.99
CA GLY A 25 9.25 41.79 19.89
C GLY A 25 10.28 40.92 20.62
N LEU A 26 10.00 40.51 21.86
CA LEU A 26 10.87 39.62 22.64
C LEU A 26 11.04 38.25 21.97
N SER A 27 9.97 37.69 21.41
CA SER A 27 10.03 36.39 20.71
C SER A 27 10.89 36.45 19.44
N SER A 28 10.85 37.56 18.70
CA SER A 28 11.71 37.77 17.53
C SER A 28 13.18 37.94 17.88
N VAL A 29 13.48 38.62 18.99
CA VAL A 29 14.88 38.77 19.48
C VAL A 29 15.44 37.42 19.93
N VAL A 30 14.67 36.61 20.66
CA VAL A 30 15.10 35.25 21.06
C VAL A 30 15.31 34.36 19.84
N GLY A 31 14.44 34.45 18.83
CA GLY A 31 14.61 33.72 17.56
C GLY A 31 15.88 34.11 16.81
N LEU A 32 16.22 35.39 16.78
CA LEU A 32 17.47 35.89 16.17
C LEU A 32 18.72 35.45 16.95
N VAL A 33 18.67 35.45 18.27
CA VAL A 33 19.79 34.97 19.10
C VAL A 33 20.00 33.47 18.92
N LEU A 34 18.93 32.67 18.87
CA LEU A 34 19.03 31.23 18.59
C LEU A 34 19.54 30.94 17.18
N PHE A 35 19.16 31.75 16.20
CA PHE A 35 19.66 31.62 14.83
C PHE A 35 21.17 31.92 14.75
N VAL A 36 21.65 32.96 15.43
CA VAL A 36 23.08 33.32 15.48
C VAL A 36 23.88 32.27 16.26
N VAL A 37 23.35 31.75 17.37
CA VAL A 37 24.02 30.69 18.16
C VAL A 37 24.09 29.38 17.38
N HIS A 38 23.06 29.02 16.62
CA HIS A 38 23.07 27.82 15.78
C HIS A 38 24.00 27.97 14.57
N HIS A 39 24.11 29.18 14.02
CA HIS A 39 25.00 29.45 12.90
C HIS A 39 26.48 29.44 13.33
N ASN A 40 26.81 30.02 14.49
CA ASN A 40 28.17 30.00 15.04
C ASN A 40 28.60 28.63 15.59
N GLN A 41 27.67 27.71 15.90
CA GLN A 41 28.02 26.34 16.30
C GLN A 41 28.42 25.42 15.13
N ASN A 42 28.17 25.83 13.88
CA ASN A 42 28.51 25.03 12.70
C ASN A 42 29.85 25.44 12.04
N GLU A 43 30.53 26.49 12.52
CA GLU A 43 31.83 26.92 11.98
C GLU A 43 33.06 26.39 12.76
N ASP A 44 32.90 25.82 13.96
CA ASP A 44 34.01 25.24 14.74
C ASP A 44 33.88 23.71 14.85
N ARG A 45 34.38 22.98 13.85
CA ARG A 45 34.85 21.60 14.04
C ARG A 45 35.92 21.21 13.00
N ASP A 46 37.15 21.62 13.31
CA ASP A 46 38.38 21.16 12.66
C ASP A 46 38.74 19.69 13.01
N GLU A 47 39.05 18.93 11.97
CA GLU A 47 40.25 18.12 11.72
C GLU A 47 41.02 17.33 12.83
N TYR A 48 41.25 16.03 12.51
CA TYR A 48 42.30 15.03 12.90
C TYR A 48 42.21 14.19 14.21
N PRO A 49 42.85 12.99 14.32
CA PRO A 49 43.43 12.07 13.31
C PRO A 49 42.93 10.60 13.39
N LEU A 50 42.97 9.90 12.26
CA LEU A 50 42.72 8.45 12.16
C LEU A 50 43.91 7.65 12.73
N LEU A 51 43.63 6.79 13.72
CA LEU A 51 44.52 5.72 14.13
C LEU A 51 44.23 4.47 13.29
N GLU A 52 45.25 4.06 12.56
CA GLU A 52 45.34 2.89 11.70
C GLU A 52 45.10 1.57 12.46
N ARG A 53 44.18 0.73 11.96
CA ARG A 53 44.32 -0.73 12.12
C ARG A 53 43.82 -1.47 10.89
N ASN A 54 44.81 -1.94 10.14
CA ASN A 54 44.73 -2.75 8.94
C ASN A 54 43.85 -4.00 9.08
N ALA A 55 42.87 -4.13 8.18
CA ALA A 55 42.46 -5.41 7.60
C ALA A 55 42.12 -5.15 6.12
N ARG A 56 43.09 -5.48 5.25
CA ARG A 56 42.99 -5.36 3.79
C ARG A 56 41.81 -6.17 3.26
N LEU A 57 40.84 -5.48 2.68
CA LEU A 57 39.99 -5.96 1.60
C LEU A 57 39.81 -4.77 0.65
N GLU A 58 40.69 -4.70 -0.35
CA GLU A 58 40.57 -3.75 -1.45
C GLU A 58 39.28 -4.03 -2.22
N HIS A 59 38.26 -3.22 -1.99
CA HIS A 59 37.22 -2.96 -2.97
C HIS A 59 37.09 -1.45 -3.07
N PHE A 60 37.64 -0.86 -4.13
CA PHE A 60 37.34 0.51 -4.53
C PHE A 60 35.83 0.61 -4.79
N ALA A 61 35.07 1.04 -3.77
CA ALA A 61 33.74 1.57 -3.97
C ALA A 61 33.91 2.96 -4.59
N LYS A 62 33.91 3.02 -5.92
CA LYS A 62 33.73 4.28 -6.64
C LYS A 62 32.34 4.78 -6.22
N GLU A 63 32.26 5.91 -5.52
CA GLU A 63 30.97 6.58 -5.27
C GLU A 63 30.29 6.78 -6.62
N SER A 64 29.26 5.99 -6.93
CA SER A 64 28.53 6.15 -8.18
C SER A 64 27.77 7.47 -8.09
N LEU A 65 28.11 8.43 -8.92
CA LEU A 65 27.37 9.69 -9.03
C LEU A 65 25.88 9.42 -9.20
N ASN A 66 25.06 10.03 -8.34
CA ASN A 66 23.62 10.03 -8.53
C ASN A 66 23.28 10.94 -9.70
N PHE A 67 23.20 10.36 -10.90
CA PHE A 67 22.91 11.08 -12.14
C PHE A 67 21.63 11.93 -12.06
N THR A 68 20.66 11.54 -11.22
CA THR A 68 19.44 12.33 -10.97
C THR A 68 19.75 13.66 -10.29
N GLU A 69 20.64 13.67 -9.29
CA GLU A 69 21.10 14.90 -8.63
C GLU A 69 21.98 15.74 -9.57
N GLU A 70 22.79 15.08 -10.41
CA GLU A 70 23.63 15.76 -11.39
C GLU A 70 22.81 16.56 -12.41
N ILE A 71 21.70 16.01 -12.92
CA ILE A 71 20.76 16.70 -13.83
C ILE A 71 20.08 17.91 -13.14
N LEU A 72 19.90 17.86 -11.82
CA LEU A 72 19.29 18.97 -11.06
C LEU A 72 20.30 20.07 -10.72
N SER A 73 21.59 19.74 -10.67
CA SER A 73 22.67 20.68 -10.35
C SER A 73 22.80 21.80 -11.38
N VAL A 74 22.88 23.05 -10.90
CA VAL A 74 23.00 24.27 -11.73
C VAL A 74 24.33 24.30 -12.50
N LYS A 75 25.38 23.67 -11.99
CA LYS A 75 26.72 23.69 -12.57
C LYS A 75 27.00 22.52 -13.51
N SER A 76 26.03 21.62 -13.71
CA SER A 76 26.24 20.41 -14.50
C SER A 76 26.07 20.64 -16.00
N PHE A 77 27.04 20.16 -16.79
CA PHE A 77 26.90 20.08 -18.25
C PHE A 77 25.79 19.13 -18.67
N SER A 78 25.50 18.09 -17.88
CA SER A 78 24.39 17.16 -18.11
C SER A 78 23.03 17.89 -18.09
N ARG A 79 22.85 18.83 -17.16
CA ARG A 79 21.67 19.70 -17.13
C ARG A 79 21.61 20.60 -18.36
N GLN A 80 22.71 21.29 -18.70
CA GLN A 80 22.77 22.22 -19.82
C GLN A 80 22.45 21.52 -21.16
N LEU A 81 23.05 20.36 -21.38
CA LEU A 81 22.77 19.48 -22.52
C LEU A 81 21.29 19.06 -22.55
N THR A 82 20.72 18.68 -21.42
CA THR A 82 19.30 18.32 -21.31
C THR A 82 18.38 19.49 -21.69
N GLN A 83 18.67 20.70 -21.21
CA GLN A 83 17.87 21.89 -21.54
C GLN A 83 17.95 22.26 -23.03
N GLN A 84 19.17 22.27 -23.61
CA GLN A 84 19.36 22.55 -25.03
C GLN A 84 18.68 21.48 -25.90
N MET A 85 18.70 20.22 -25.48
CA MET A 85 18.02 19.13 -26.16
C MET A 85 16.49 19.30 -26.14
N ILE A 86 15.90 19.72 -25.01
CA ILE A 86 14.44 19.99 -24.93
C ILE A 86 14.05 21.09 -25.92
N LEU A 87 14.81 22.19 -25.95
CA LEU A 87 14.56 23.29 -26.88
C LEU A 87 14.73 22.85 -28.33
N ALA A 88 15.78 22.08 -28.65
CA ALA A 88 16.00 21.55 -29.98
C ALA A 88 14.87 20.61 -30.44
N LYS A 89 14.31 19.79 -29.54
CA LYS A 89 13.16 18.92 -29.85
C LYS A 89 11.93 19.72 -30.24
N ALA A 90 11.67 20.85 -29.59
CA ALA A 90 10.60 21.77 -29.98
C ALA A 90 10.79 22.27 -31.41
N TYR A 91 12.00 22.74 -31.75
CA TYR A 91 12.31 23.21 -33.10
C TYR A 91 12.30 22.12 -34.16
N VAL A 92 12.55 20.85 -33.82
CA VAL A 92 12.35 19.72 -34.76
C VAL A 92 10.88 19.60 -35.15
N VAL A 93 9.96 19.71 -34.19
CA VAL A 93 8.52 19.65 -34.45
C VAL A 93 8.08 20.81 -35.35
N ILE A 94 8.49 22.04 -34.99
CA ILE A 94 8.18 23.25 -35.76
C ILE A 94 8.74 23.14 -37.19
N ALA A 95 10.00 22.73 -37.33
CA ALA A 95 10.65 22.60 -38.65
C ALA A 95 9.96 21.56 -39.53
N LYS A 96 9.50 20.44 -38.97
CA LYS A 96 8.76 19.41 -39.72
C LYS A 96 7.41 19.90 -40.22
N GLU A 97 6.65 20.60 -39.37
CA GLU A 97 5.33 21.14 -39.73
C GLU A 97 5.43 22.15 -40.89
N HIS A 98 6.50 22.95 -40.89
CA HIS A 98 6.79 23.91 -41.95
C HIS A 98 7.60 23.32 -43.12
N ASN A 99 7.66 21.99 -43.25
CA ASN A 99 8.35 21.25 -44.31
C ASN A 99 9.87 21.54 -44.44
N ASN A 100 10.51 22.08 -43.41
CA ASN A 100 11.97 22.25 -43.34
C ASN A 100 12.64 20.98 -42.79
N LEU A 101 12.57 19.92 -43.58
CA LEU A 101 13.08 18.59 -43.21
C LEU A 101 14.60 18.57 -42.99
N HIS A 102 15.34 19.44 -43.69
CA HIS A 102 16.78 19.54 -43.55
C HIS A 102 17.17 20.05 -42.15
N LEU A 103 16.57 21.15 -41.67
CA LEU A 103 16.81 21.66 -40.33
C LEU A 103 16.38 20.65 -39.26
N ALA A 104 15.21 20.01 -39.46
CA ALA A 104 14.73 18.96 -38.57
C ALA A 104 15.71 17.79 -38.46
N TRP A 105 16.34 17.39 -39.58
CA TRP A 105 17.36 16.34 -39.59
C TRP A 105 18.64 16.76 -38.86
N GLN A 106 19.13 17.97 -39.11
CA GLN A 106 20.33 18.50 -38.43
C GLN A 106 20.15 18.57 -36.92
N LEU A 107 19.02 19.12 -36.46
CA LEU A 107 18.65 19.15 -35.04
C LEU A 107 18.54 17.73 -34.46
N SER A 108 17.85 16.82 -35.16
CA SER A 108 17.69 15.42 -34.72
C SER A 108 19.02 14.68 -34.57
N ALA A 109 19.99 14.93 -35.47
CA ALA A 109 21.32 14.33 -35.38
C ALA A 109 22.08 14.80 -34.14
N LYS A 110 22.01 16.09 -33.80
CA LYS A 110 22.66 16.64 -32.61
C LYS A 110 21.96 16.23 -31.31
N ILE A 111 20.64 16.08 -31.33
CA ILE A 111 19.87 15.49 -30.22
C ILE A 111 20.36 14.06 -29.94
N ARG A 112 20.58 13.22 -30.96
CA ARG A 112 21.11 11.86 -30.76
C ARG A 112 22.50 11.85 -30.14
N GLY A 113 23.38 12.76 -30.57
CA GLY A 113 24.72 12.92 -29.96
C GLY A 113 24.64 13.30 -28.48
N CYS A 114 23.75 14.23 -28.14
CA CYS A 114 23.47 14.60 -26.76
C CYS A 114 22.94 13.42 -25.92
N GLN A 115 22.01 12.62 -26.47
CA GLN A 115 21.46 11.45 -25.79
C GLN A 115 22.52 10.38 -25.53
N LEU A 116 23.42 10.16 -26.48
CA LEU A 116 24.51 9.19 -26.34
C LEU A 116 25.47 9.60 -25.21
N LEU A 117 25.84 10.89 -25.15
CA LEU A 117 26.73 11.40 -24.11
C LEU A 117 26.10 11.31 -22.70
N LEU A 118 24.83 11.70 -22.57
CA LEU A 118 24.08 11.56 -21.31
C LEU A 118 23.91 10.10 -20.90
N SER A 119 23.67 9.20 -21.86
CA SER A 119 23.59 7.76 -21.60
C SER A 119 24.93 7.18 -21.14
N LYS A 120 26.04 7.62 -21.73
CA LYS A 120 27.39 7.21 -21.30
C LYS A 120 27.63 7.61 -19.86
N ALA A 121 27.39 8.88 -19.50
CA ALA A 121 27.55 9.39 -18.14
C ALA A 121 26.70 8.62 -17.12
N ALA A 122 25.43 8.35 -17.46
CA ALA A 122 24.54 7.57 -16.61
C ALA A 122 25.01 6.11 -16.39
N MET A 123 25.64 5.49 -17.40
CA MET A 123 26.15 4.12 -17.30
C MET A 123 27.50 4.03 -16.58
N THR A 124 28.38 5.02 -16.76
CA THR A 124 29.72 5.02 -16.15
C THR A 124 29.74 5.60 -14.75
N GLY A 125 28.70 6.34 -14.36
CA GLY A 125 28.66 7.09 -13.11
C GLY A 125 29.72 8.19 -13.06
N GLU A 126 30.13 8.71 -14.22
CA GLU A 126 31.10 9.79 -14.36
C GLU A 126 30.41 11.04 -14.92
N PRO A 127 30.75 12.24 -14.41
CA PRO A 127 30.09 13.46 -14.84
C PRO A 127 30.53 13.83 -16.25
N VAL A 128 29.64 14.46 -17.01
CA VAL A 128 29.99 14.92 -18.36
C VAL A 128 31.05 16.04 -18.28
N THR A 129 32.15 15.87 -19.02
CA THR A 129 33.24 16.84 -19.05
C THR A 129 32.95 18.02 -20.00
N LEU A 130 33.63 19.14 -19.79
CA LEU A 130 33.53 20.31 -20.68
C LEU A 130 33.95 19.96 -22.11
N GLU A 131 35.03 19.21 -22.29
CA GLU A 131 35.57 18.82 -23.61
C GLU A 131 34.57 17.99 -24.42
N GLU A 132 33.80 17.13 -23.75
CA GLU A 132 32.74 16.33 -24.37
C GLU A 132 31.47 17.15 -24.66
N ALA A 133 31.10 18.06 -23.76
CA ALA A 133 29.86 18.83 -23.85
C ALA A 133 29.94 20.02 -24.82
N GLU A 134 31.03 20.78 -24.80
CA GLU A 134 31.24 22.01 -25.56
C GLU A 134 30.91 21.87 -27.07
N PRO A 135 31.42 20.88 -27.81
CA PRO A 135 31.14 20.77 -29.24
C PRO A 135 29.66 20.52 -29.55
N ILE A 136 28.98 19.76 -28.68
CA ILE A 136 27.55 19.46 -28.82
C ILE A 136 26.71 20.71 -28.50
N ILE A 137 27.02 21.39 -27.40
CA ILE A 137 26.32 22.61 -26.99
C ILE A 137 26.47 23.69 -28.07
N LYS A 138 27.70 23.98 -28.51
CA LYS A 138 27.96 25.00 -29.53
C LYS A 138 27.21 24.71 -30.83
N SER A 139 27.22 23.46 -31.27
CA SER A 139 26.52 23.04 -32.48
C SER A 139 24.99 23.11 -32.34
N LEU A 140 24.42 22.71 -31.20
CA LEU A 140 22.99 22.82 -30.93
C LEU A 140 22.54 24.28 -30.86
N SER A 141 23.27 25.13 -30.13
CA SER A 141 22.94 26.55 -30.00
C SER A 141 22.96 27.27 -31.34
N SER A 142 23.92 26.94 -32.22
CA SER A 142 23.97 27.48 -33.59
C SER A 142 22.74 27.06 -34.42
N LEU A 143 22.32 25.79 -34.35
CA LEU A 143 21.13 25.32 -35.06
C LEU A 143 19.83 25.90 -34.49
N ILE A 144 19.74 26.07 -33.18
CA ILE A 144 18.60 26.70 -32.51
C ILE A 144 18.50 28.17 -32.92
N PHE A 145 19.62 28.90 -32.94
CA PHE A 145 19.66 30.28 -33.42
C PHE A 145 19.20 30.37 -34.88
N LYS A 146 19.68 29.48 -35.75
CA LYS A 146 19.20 29.39 -37.14
C LYS A 146 17.70 29.10 -37.22
N ALA A 147 17.15 28.29 -36.32
CA ALA A 147 15.72 28.00 -36.26
C ALA A 147 14.90 29.23 -35.81
N GLN A 148 15.45 30.06 -34.93
CA GLN A 148 14.82 31.31 -34.48
C GLN A 148 14.75 32.36 -35.60
N ASP A 149 15.81 32.46 -36.41
CA ASP A 149 15.93 33.43 -37.50
C ASP A 149 14.97 33.15 -38.69
N ILE A 150 14.42 31.94 -38.79
CA ILE A 150 13.51 31.54 -39.89
C ILE A 150 12.12 32.20 -39.76
N HIS A 151 11.82 32.92 -38.66
CA HIS A 151 10.57 33.69 -38.47
C HIS A 151 9.29 32.90 -38.81
N TYR A 152 9.14 31.69 -38.24
CA TYR A 152 7.93 30.89 -38.38
C TYR A 152 6.68 31.67 -37.95
N ASP A 153 5.54 31.42 -38.60
CA ASP A 153 4.27 32.03 -38.22
C ASP A 153 3.95 31.69 -36.76
N ILE A 154 3.79 32.71 -35.93
CA ILE A 154 3.63 32.57 -34.48
C ILE A 154 2.33 31.84 -34.18
N ALA A 155 1.26 32.11 -34.93
CA ALA A 155 -0.03 31.46 -34.72
C ALA A 155 0.04 29.95 -35.01
N THR A 156 0.62 29.57 -36.15
CA THR A 156 0.87 28.17 -36.53
C THR A 156 1.76 27.49 -35.50
N THR A 157 2.86 28.14 -35.11
CA THR A 157 3.80 27.61 -34.10
C THR A 157 3.11 27.34 -32.75
N ILE A 158 2.28 28.27 -32.28
CA ILE A 158 1.52 28.10 -31.03
C ILE A 158 0.56 26.92 -31.13
N VAL A 159 -0.18 26.79 -32.24
CA VAL A 159 -1.14 25.70 -32.46
C VAL A 159 -0.43 24.35 -32.53
N THR A 160 0.66 24.24 -33.29
CA THR A 160 1.47 23.02 -33.40
C THR A 160 2.09 22.63 -32.06
N MET A 161 2.58 23.59 -31.28
CA MET A 161 3.16 23.29 -29.97
C MET A 161 2.08 22.82 -28.98
N LYS A 162 0.89 23.45 -29.01
CA LYS A 162 -0.26 23.04 -28.19
C LYS A 162 -0.70 21.61 -28.52
N SER A 163 -0.82 21.25 -29.79
CA SER A 163 -1.20 19.89 -30.20
C SER A 163 -0.15 18.86 -29.78
N HIS A 164 1.14 19.22 -29.86
CA HIS A 164 2.22 18.35 -29.40
C HIS A 164 2.21 18.16 -27.88
N ILE A 165 1.94 19.21 -27.10
CA ILE A 165 1.79 19.13 -25.65
C ILE A 165 0.63 18.20 -25.28
N GLN A 166 -0.53 18.35 -25.92
CA GLN A 166 -1.68 17.47 -25.71
C GLN A 166 -1.35 16.01 -26.03
N ALA A 167 -0.68 15.75 -27.17
CA ALA A 167 -0.26 14.40 -27.54
C ALA A 167 0.77 13.79 -26.54
N LEU A 168 1.65 14.62 -25.96
CA LEU A 168 2.59 14.17 -24.93
C LEU A 168 1.87 13.88 -23.60
N GLU A 169 0.90 14.70 -23.22
CA GLU A 169 0.05 14.48 -22.05
C GLU A 169 -0.75 13.19 -22.18
N GLU A 170 -1.38 12.95 -23.34
CA GLU A 170 -2.07 11.69 -23.63
C GLU A 170 -1.15 10.47 -23.53
N ARG A 171 0.08 10.54 -24.07
CA ARG A 171 1.07 9.46 -23.94
C ARG A 171 1.51 9.25 -22.50
N ALA A 172 1.72 10.32 -21.73
CA ALA A 172 2.10 10.23 -20.33
C ALA A 172 0.97 9.60 -19.49
N ASN A 173 -0.27 9.98 -19.75
CA ASN A 173 -1.45 9.38 -19.14
C ASN A 173 -1.55 7.89 -19.50
N ALA A 174 -1.41 7.53 -20.78
CA ALA A 174 -1.42 6.14 -21.23
C ALA A 174 -0.31 5.30 -20.56
N ALA A 175 0.92 5.83 -20.48
CA ALA A 175 2.04 5.17 -19.81
C ALA A 175 1.79 5.00 -18.30
N THR A 176 1.18 5.99 -17.65
CA THR A 176 0.82 5.94 -16.23
C THR A 176 -0.24 4.87 -15.97
N VAL A 177 -1.26 4.78 -16.83
CA VAL A 177 -2.28 3.74 -16.77
C VAL A 177 -1.64 2.37 -16.95
N GLN A 178 -0.82 2.17 -17.99
CA GLN A 178 -0.10 0.91 -18.24
C GLN A 178 0.79 0.50 -17.07
N SER A 179 1.56 1.44 -16.51
CA SER A 179 2.42 1.20 -15.35
C SER A 179 1.60 0.74 -14.13
N THR A 180 0.44 1.34 -13.91
CA THR A 180 -0.49 0.94 -12.84
C THR A 180 -0.99 -0.49 -13.06
N VAL A 181 -1.36 -0.86 -14.30
CA VAL A 181 -1.80 -2.22 -14.64
C VAL A 181 -0.70 -3.24 -14.38
N PHE A 182 0.51 -2.99 -14.90
CA PHE A 182 1.63 -3.91 -14.71
C PHE A 182 2.04 -4.04 -13.26
N GLY A 183 2.02 -2.93 -12.50
CA GLY A 183 2.26 -2.95 -11.06
C GLY A 183 1.23 -3.80 -10.32
N GLN A 184 -0.04 -3.74 -10.73
CA GLN A 184 -1.10 -4.58 -10.15
C GLN A 184 -0.90 -6.07 -10.47
N ILE A 185 -0.67 -6.42 -11.74
CA ILE A 185 -0.40 -7.82 -12.14
C ILE A 185 0.81 -8.38 -11.39
N ALA A 186 1.88 -7.58 -11.24
CA ALA A 186 3.06 -7.98 -10.50
C ALA A 186 2.79 -8.17 -8.99
N ALA A 187 1.83 -7.43 -8.41
CA ALA A 187 1.43 -7.56 -7.01
C ALA A 187 0.47 -8.73 -6.75
N GLU A 188 -0.24 -9.16 -7.78
CA GLU A 188 -1.12 -10.32 -7.75
C GLU A 188 -0.36 -11.63 -8.05
N GLY A 189 0.72 -11.56 -8.82
CA GLY A 189 1.56 -12.71 -9.14
C GLY A 189 2.23 -13.32 -7.90
N LEU A 190 2.16 -14.65 -7.78
CA LEU A 190 2.89 -15.40 -6.76
C LEU A 190 4.39 -15.44 -7.12
N PRO A 191 5.29 -14.94 -6.26
CA PRO A 191 6.73 -15.09 -6.46
C PRO A 191 7.13 -16.56 -6.63
N LYS A 192 8.10 -16.82 -7.52
CA LYS A 192 8.60 -18.19 -7.78
C LYS A 192 9.08 -18.91 -6.53
N SER A 193 9.74 -18.19 -5.61
CA SER A 193 10.18 -18.73 -4.33
C SER A 193 9.00 -19.19 -3.45
N LEU A 194 7.91 -18.42 -3.39
CA LEU A 194 6.69 -18.80 -2.67
C LEU A 194 5.96 -19.95 -3.35
N HIS A 195 5.95 -19.97 -4.68
CA HIS A 195 5.39 -21.10 -5.42
C HIS A 195 6.17 -22.41 -5.13
N CYS A 196 7.50 -22.36 -5.18
CA CYS A 196 8.37 -23.49 -4.81
C CYS A 196 8.09 -23.97 -3.37
N LEU A 197 7.96 -23.03 -2.42
CA LEU A 197 7.64 -23.32 -1.02
C LEU A 197 6.32 -24.09 -0.90
N ASN A 198 5.24 -23.59 -1.52
CA ASN A 198 3.93 -24.23 -1.47
C ASN A 198 3.95 -25.64 -2.08
N VAL A 199 4.59 -25.81 -3.23
CA VAL A 199 4.69 -27.12 -3.89
C VAL A 199 5.45 -28.13 -3.03
N LYS A 200 6.56 -27.72 -2.40
CA LYS A 200 7.34 -28.60 -1.51
C LYS A 200 6.55 -29.02 -0.27
N LEU A 201 5.92 -28.06 0.41
CA LEU A 201 5.10 -28.33 1.59
C LEU A 201 3.91 -29.23 1.26
N MET A 202 3.26 -29.00 0.11
CA MET A 202 2.16 -29.84 -0.35
C MET A 202 2.63 -31.27 -0.71
N SER A 203 3.79 -31.40 -1.35
CA SER A 203 4.41 -32.70 -1.59
C SER A 203 4.61 -33.47 -0.27
N ASP A 204 5.08 -32.80 0.76
CA ASP A 204 5.31 -33.40 2.08
C ASP A 204 4.01 -33.79 2.79
N TRP A 205 2.97 -32.96 2.69
CA TRP A 205 1.62 -33.30 3.17
C TRP A 205 1.09 -34.61 2.58
N LEU A 206 1.29 -34.79 1.27
CA LEU A 206 0.84 -35.99 0.56
C LEU A 206 1.68 -37.22 0.90
N LYS A 207 2.98 -37.05 1.14
CA LYS A 207 3.94 -38.15 1.37
C LYS A 207 4.05 -38.62 2.80
N LYS A 208 3.71 -37.79 3.80
CA LYS A 208 3.92 -38.09 5.24
C LYS A 208 2.60 -38.34 5.97
N PRO A 209 2.19 -39.62 6.18
CA PRO A 209 0.95 -39.94 6.90
C PRO A 209 0.92 -39.43 8.35
N SER A 210 2.10 -39.30 8.99
CA SER A 210 2.21 -38.78 10.36
C SER A 210 1.67 -37.36 10.51
N LEU A 211 1.80 -36.51 9.48
CA LEU A 211 1.24 -35.16 9.50
C LEU A 211 -0.29 -35.18 9.53
N LYS A 212 -0.91 -36.12 8.81
CA LYS A 212 -2.38 -36.27 8.80
C LYS A 212 -2.88 -36.73 10.16
N ALA A 213 -2.23 -37.73 10.77
CA ALA A 213 -2.56 -38.18 12.12
C ALA A 213 -2.45 -37.05 13.16
N LEU A 214 -1.36 -36.26 13.12
CA LEU A 214 -1.19 -35.09 14.01
C LEU A 214 -2.24 -34.01 13.78
N SER A 215 -2.64 -33.77 12.54
CA SER A 215 -3.75 -32.87 12.21
C SER A 215 -5.05 -33.35 12.86
N ASP A 216 -5.38 -34.63 12.71
CA ASP A 216 -6.63 -35.22 13.22
C ASP A 216 -6.69 -35.20 14.75
N GLU A 217 -5.56 -35.40 15.43
CA GLU A 217 -5.45 -35.25 16.89
C GLU A 217 -5.74 -33.80 17.34
N LYS A 218 -5.21 -32.80 16.61
CA LYS A 218 -5.37 -31.39 16.95
C LYS A 218 -6.77 -30.84 16.63
N LYS A 219 -7.46 -31.37 15.61
CA LYS A 219 -8.81 -30.93 15.19
C LYS A 219 -9.86 -31.00 16.30
N ASN A 220 -9.71 -31.93 17.25
CA ASN A 220 -10.69 -32.16 18.32
C ASN A 220 -10.31 -31.49 19.66
N SER A 221 -9.35 -30.56 19.66
CA SER A 221 -8.93 -29.91 20.90
C SER A 221 -10.04 -29.00 21.47
N GLN A 222 -10.41 -29.21 22.73
CA GLN A 222 -11.38 -28.35 23.43
C GLN A 222 -10.93 -26.88 23.52
N ARG A 223 -9.63 -26.62 23.39
CA ARG A 223 -9.05 -25.27 23.37
C ARG A 223 -9.52 -24.44 22.19
N LEU A 224 -10.00 -25.07 21.11
CA LEU A 224 -10.48 -24.36 19.91
C LEU A 224 -11.80 -23.61 20.17
N VAL A 225 -12.51 -23.94 21.25
CA VAL A 225 -13.83 -23.36 21.58
C VAL A 225 -13.88 -22.78 23.01
N ASP A 226 -12.74 -22.72 23.70
CA ASP A 226 -12.65 -22.23 25.08
C ASP A 226 -12.53 -20.71 25.13
N ASN A 227 -13.66 -20.03 25.41
CA ASN A 227 -13.74 -18.57 25.52
C ASN A 227 -12.83 -17.94 26.60
N ASN A 228 -12.15 -18.72 27.44
CA ASN A 228 -11.11 -18.21 28.35
C ASN A 228 -9.74 -18.00 27.67
N LEU A 229 -9.60 -18.42 26.41
CA LEU A 229 -8.41 -18.24 25.59
C LEU A 229 -8.58 -17.07 24.61
N TYR A 230 -7.48 -16.63 24.01
CA TYR A 230 -7.46 -15.51 23.08
C TYR A 230 -7.48 -16.02 21.64
N HIS A 231 -8.62 -15.85 20.97
CA HIS A 231 -8.88 -16.39 19.64
C HIS A 231 -8.59 -15.38 18.52
N PHE A 232 -7.71 -15.76 17.60
CA PHE A 232 -7.32 -14.96 16.44
C PHE A 232 -7.77 -15.66 15.16
N CYS A 233 -8.37 -14.92 14.22
CA CYS A 233 -8.78 -15.45 12.92
C CYS A 233 -7.93 -14.86 11.80
N ILE A 234 -7.42 -15.72 10.92
CA ILE A 234 -6.63 -15.33 9.74
C ILE A 234 -7.15 -16.09 8.52
N PHE A 235 -7.49 -15.39 7.44
CA PHE A 235 -7.97 -16.01 6.21
C PHE A 235 -7.01 -15.70 5.07
N SER A 236 -6.32 -16.72 4.53
CA SER A 236 -5.22 -16.51 3.59
C SER A 236 -4.89 -17.75 2.77
N ASP A 237 -4.37 -17.53 1.57
CA ASP A 237 -3.75 -18.51 0.68
C ASP A 237 -2.21 -18.46 0.73
N ASN A 238 -1.63 -17.60 1.55
CA ASN A 238 -0.19 -17.34 1.62
C ASN A 238 0.42 -17.86 2.92
N VAL A 239 1.10 -19.01 2.82
CA VAL A 239 1.76 -19.69 3.94
C VAL A 239 2.73 -18.76 4.69
N LEU A 240 3.61 -18.05 3.96
CA LEU A 240 4.67 -17.27 4.58
C LEU A 240 4.11 -16.00 5.23
N ALA A 241 3.16 -15.34 4.59
CA ALA A 241 2.48 -14.17 5.15
C ALA A 241 1.73 -14.54 6.44
N THR A 242 0.92 -15.60 6.39
CA THR A 242 0.21 -16.14 7.57
C THR A 242 1.18 -16.52 8.69
N SER A 243 2.30 -17.17 8.36
CA SER A 243 3.33 -17.52 9.34
C SER A 243 3.93 -16.30 10.02
N VAL A 244 4.12 -15.17 9.31
CA VAL A 244 4.62 -13.94 9.91
C VAL A 244 3.60 -13.33 10.85
N VAL A 245 2.31 -13.34 10.51
CA VAL A 245 1.25 -12.87 11.42
C VAL A 245 1.27 -13.68 12.71
N VAL A 246 1.25 -15.02 12.63
CA VAL A 246 1.27 -15.90 13.81
C VAL A 246 2.57 -15.71 14.60
N ASN A 247 3.72 -15.77 13.94
CA ASN A 247 5.02 -15.68 14.62
C ASN A 247 5.25 -14.32 15.27
N SER A 248 4.83 -13.23 14.61
CA SER A 248 4.90 -11.88 15.19
C SER A 248 3.96 -11.72 16.38
N THR A 249 2.74 -12.26 16.30
CA THR A 249 1.79 -12.22 17.43
C THR A 249 2.32 -13.00 18.62
N VAL A 250 2.77 -14.24 18.40
CA VAL A 250 3.34 -15.11 19.44
C VAL A 250 4.63 -14.55 20.03
N SER A 251 5.46 -13.90 19.21
CA SER A 251 6.76 -13.39 19.65
C SER A 251 6.65 -12.17 20.55
N ASN A 252 5.58 -11.37 20.40
CA ASN A 252 5.34 -10.16 21.18
C ASN A 252 4.28 -10.34 22.28
N ALA A 253 3.78 -11.56 22.49
CA ALA A 253 2.80 -11.85 23.55
C ALA A 253 3.49 -12.30 24.84
N ASP A 254 2.94 -11.89 25.99
CA ASP A 254 3.45 -12.26 27.30
C ASP A 254 3.17 -13.74 27.62
N HIS A 255 2.03 -14.26 27.15
CA HIS A 255 1.56 -15.63 27.42
C HIS A 255 1.15 -16.36 26.12
N PRO A 256 2.10 -16.75 25.25
CA PRO A 256 1.82 -17.31 23.93
C PRO A 256 0.99 -18.60 23.96
N LYS A 257 1.06 -19.38 25.05
CA LYS A 257 0.26 -20.60 25.25
C LYS A 257 -1.23 -20.33 25.44
N GLN A 258 -1.65 -19.09 25.68
CA GLN A 258 -3.07 -18.73 25.78
C GLN A 258 -3.67 -18.31 24.42
N LEU A 259 -2.84 -18.21 23.37
CA LEU A 259 -3.28 -17.80 22.04
C LEU A 259 -3.77 -19.03 21.25
N VAL A 260 -4.88 -18.84 20.55
CA VAL A 260 -5.48 -19.80 19.63
C VAL A 260 -5.62 -19.12 18.27
N PHE A 261 -4.96 -19.66 17.25
CA PHE A 261 -5.05 -19.17 15.89
C PHE A 261 -5.94 -20.09 15.06
N HIS A 262 -6.95 -19.49 14.44
CA HIS A 262 -7.83 -20.14 13.50
C HIS A 262 -7.51 -19.64 12.10
N ILE A 263 -6.92 -20.51 11.29
CA ILE A 263 -6.47 -20.20 9.93
C ILE A 263 -7.42 -20.89 8.96
N VAL A 264 -8.04 -20.12 8.07
CA VAL A 264 -8.83 -20.69 6.97
C VAL A 264 -8.13 -20.42 5.65
N THR A 265 -8.00 -21.47 4.85
CA THR A 265 -7.34 -21.42 3.55
C THR A 265 -8.15 -22.21 2.51
N ASP A 266 -7.75 -22.13 1.24
CA ASP A 266 -8.39 -22.88 0.16
C ASP A 266 -7.84 -24.31 0.05
N GLY A 267 -8.53 -25.17 -0.71
CA GLY A 267 -8.12 -26.58 -0.87
C GLY A 267 -6.76 -26.74 -1.56
N VAL A 268 -6.35 -25.77 -2.38
CA VAL A 268 -5.06 -25.78 -3.09
C VAL A 268 -3.89 -25.59 -2.13
N ASN A 269 -4.05 -24.68 -1.16
CA ASN A 269 -3.01 -24.32 -0.20
C ASN A 269 -3.13 -25.08 1.13
N TYR A 270 -4.25 -25.74 1.40
CA TYR A 270 -4.53 -26.45 2.66
C TYR A 270 -3.40 -27.37 3.12
N GLY A 271 -2.90 -28.25 2.25
CA GLY A 271 -1.82 -29.17 2.64
C GLY A 271 -0.48 -28.46 2.88
N ALA A 272 -0.21 -27.36 2.18
CA ALA A 272 1.00 -26.57 2.39
C ALA A 272 0.95 -25.84 3.75
N VAL A 273 -0.18 -25.19 4.04
CA VAL A 273 -0.43 -24.49 5.31
C VAL A 273 -0.39 -25.48 6.48
N GLN A 274 -1.08 -26.62 6.37
CA GLN A 274 -1.04 -27.69 7.38
C GLN A 274 0.39 -28.15 7.67
N THR A 275 1.15 -28.52 6.63
CA THR A 275 2.54 -28.97 6.80
C THR A 275 3.39 -27.92 7.48
N TRP A 276 3.27 -26.65 7.11
CA TRP A 276 4.03 -25.57 7.74
C TRP A 276 3.74 -25.45 9.23
N PHE A 277 2.47 -25.37 9.61
CA PHE A 277 2.07 -25.16 11.01
C PHE A 277 2.20 -26.40 11.90
N LEU A 278 2.23 -27.60 11.32
CA LEU A 278 2.53 -28.83 12.05
C LEU A 278 4.04 -29.07 12.24
N SER A 279 4.87 -28.57 11.33
CA SER A 279 6.32 -28.79 11.35
C SER A 279 7.12 -27.73 12.10
N ASN A 280 6.49 -26.61 12.46
CA ASN A 280 7.13 -25.49 13.15
C ASN A 280 6.56 -25.30 14.56
N ASP A 281 7.40 -24.84 15.49
CA ASP A 281 6.95 -24.45 16.83
C ASP A 281 6.59 -22.96 16.88
N PHE A 282 5.49 -22.66 17.54
CA PHE A 282 4.97 -21.31 17.77
C PHE A 282 4.81 -21.07 19.27
N LYS A 283 5.86 -21.39 20.05
CA LYS A 283 5.94 -21.21 21.51
C LYS A 283 4.75 -21.82 22.27
N GLY A 284 4.21 -22.92 21.76
CA GLY A 284 3.07 -23.63 22.34
C GLY A 284 1.69 -22.97 22.12
N ALA A 285 1.55 -21.99 21.23
CA ALA A 285 0.24 -21.50 20.79
C ALA A 285 -0.57 -22.62 20.11
N THR A 286 -1.90 -22.58 20.25
CA THR A 286 -2.79 -23.53 19.57
C THR A 286 -3.09 -23.03 18.17
N ILE A 287 -3.01 -23.90 17.16
CA ILE A 287 -3.21 -23.52 15.75
C ILE A 287 -4.13 -24.54 15.10
N GLU A 288 -5.21 -24.03 14.52
CA GLU A 288 -6.16 -24.76 13.70
C GLU A 288 -6.05 -24.27 12.26
N VAL A 289 -6.02 -25.21 11.31
CA VAL A 289 -6.09 -24.92 9.89
C VAL A 289 -7.33 -25.61 9.32
N GLN A 290 -8.25 -24.84 8.74
CA GLN A 290 -9.47 -25.34 8.10
C GLN A 290 -9.43 -25.08 6.59
N ASN A 291 -10.04 -25.99 5.83
CA ASN A 291 -10.24 -25.83 4.39
C ASN A 291 -11.63 -25.25 4.13
N ILE A 292 -11.71 -24.17 3.37
CA ILE A 292 -12.98 -23.55 2.98
C ILE A 292 -13.93 -24.51 2.24
N GLU A 293 -13.40 -25.51 1.54
CA GLU A 293 -14.22 -26.50 0.81
C GLU A 293 -15.00 -27.43 1.76
N GLU A 294 -14.59 -27.54 3.03
CA GLU A 294 -15.31 -28.29 4.07
C GLU A 294 -16.53 -27.51 4.60
N PHE A 295 -16.69 -26.23 4.24
CA PHE A 295 -17.84 -25.41 4.66
C PHE A 295 -19.06 -25.65 3.77
N HIS A 296 -19.75 -26.77 3.99
CA HIS A 296 -20.94 -27.15 3.21
C HIS A 296 -22.08 -26.10 3.26
N TRP A 297 -22.14 -25.29 4.32
CA TRP A 297 -23.09 -24.19 4.45
C TRP A 297 -22.76 -23.01 3.52
N LEU A 298 -21.49 -22.83 3.11
CA LEU A 298 -21.04 -21.76 2.24
C LEU A 298 -21.27 -22.13 0.76
N ASN A 299 -22.55 -22.11 0.35
CA ASN A 299 -22.97 -22.43 -1.01
C ASN A 299 -23.78 -21.27 -1.62
N ALA A 300 -24.09 -21.37 -2.92
CA ALA A 300 -24.81 -20.32 -3.65
C ALA A 300 -26.25 -20.06 -3.17
N SER A 301 -26.85 -20.99 -2.43
CA SER A 301 -28.17 -20.78 -1.84
C SER A 301 -28.09 -19.89 -0.59
N TYR A 302 -26.98 -19.92 0.14
CA TYR A 302 -26.78 -19.14 1.35
C TYR A 302 -26.02 -17.84 1.11
N SER A 303 -24.97 -17.87 0.29
CA SER A 303 -24.03 -16.76 0.12
C SER A 303 -24.18 -16.06 -1.23
N PRO A 304 -24.53 -14.75 -1.25
CA PRO A 304 -24.64 -13.99 -2.49
C PRO A 304 -23.32 -13.91 -3.25
N ILE A 305 -22.18 -13.88 -2.56
CA ILE A 305 -20.87 -13.83 -3.23
C ILE A 305 -20.54 -15.15 -3.92
N VAL A 306 -20.87 -16.30 -3.32
CA VAL A 306 -20.71 -17.61 -3.98
C VAL A 306 -21.63 -17.71 -5.20
N LYS A 307 -22.87 -17.23 -5.08
CA LYS A 307 -23.81 -17.14 -6.21
C LYS A 307 -23.27 -16.27 -7.34
N GLN A 308 -22.70 -15.12 -7.01
CA GLN A 308 -22.03 -14.25 -7.98
C GLN A 308 -20.82 -14.93 -8.60
N LEU A 309 -19.97 -15.61 -7.82
CA LEU A 309 -18.80 -16.32 -8.34
C LEU A 309 -19.13 -17.47 -9.30
N LEU A 310 -20.29 -18.11 -9.14
CA LEU A 310 -20.74 -19.18 -10.04
C LEU A 310 -21.41 -18.68 -11.32
N ASN A 311 -21.84 -17.42 -11.37
CA ASN A 311 -22.47 -16.84 -12.55
C ASN A 311 -21.44 -16.66 -13.71
N PRO A 312 -21.73 -17.13 -14.94
CA PRO A 312 -20.82 -16.96 -16.09
C PRO A 312 -20.51 -15.51 -16.45
N ASP A 313 -21.48 -14.59 -16.30
CA ASP A 313 -21.33 -13.19 -16.71
C ASP A 313 -20.38 -12.43 -15.79
N SER A 314 -20.48 -12.67 -14.48
CA SER A 314 -19.54 -12.15 -13.49
C SER A 314 -18.16 -12.78 -13.66
N LYS A 315 -18.05 -14.08 -13.93
CA LYS A 315 -16.76 -14.71 -14.26
C LYS A 315 -16.10 -14.04 -15.45
N THR A 316 -16.87 -13.70 -16.48
CA THR A 316 -16.35 -13.00 -17.66
C THR A 316 -15.96 -11.56 -17.36
N PHE A 317 -16.72 -10.86 -16.51
CA PHE A 317 -16.40 -9.49 -16.10
C PHE A 317 -15.10 -9.40 -15.27
N TYR A 318 -14.90 -10.33 -14.33
CA TYR A 318 -13.77 -10.30 -13.41
C TYR A 318 -12.54 -11.11 -13.86
N PHE A 319 -12.74 -12.23 -14.56
CA PHE A 319 -11.67 -13.12 -15.04
C PHE A 319 -11.53 -13.14 -16.58
N GLY A 320 -12.35 -12.39 -17.32
CA GLY A 320 -12.27 -12.32 -18.77
C GLY A 320 -11.03 -11.59 -19.27
N LEU A 321 -10.55 -11.99 -20.45
CA LEU A 321 -9.41 -11.39 -21.14
C LEU A 321 -9.61 -9.88 -21.34
N TYR A 322 -8.49 -9.15 -21.33
CA TYR A 322 -8.39 -7.70 -21.57
C TYR A 322 -8.86 -7.33 -22.99
N GLN A 323 -10.17 -7.36 -23.25
CA GLN A 323 -10.72 -7.07 -24.58
C GLN A 323 -11.30 -5.66 -24.70
N ASP A 324 -11.59 -4.94 -23.60
CA ASP A 324 -12.15 -3.59 -23.65
C ASP A 324 -11.25 -2.54 -23.00
N ALA A 325 -10.80 -1.58 -23.80
CA ALA A 325 -9.94 -0.46 -23.39
C ALA A 325 -10.68 0.62 -22.56
N ASN A 326 -12.00 0.50 -22.38
CA ASN A 326 -12.86 1.50 -21.73
C ASN A 326 -13.20 1.17 -20.26
N VAL A 327 -12.68 0.07 -19.70
CA VAL A 327 -12.91 -0.32 -18.31
C VAL A 327 -11.64 -0.06 -17.52
N GLU A 328 -11.72 0.71 -16.42
CA GLU A 328 -10.56 1.02 -15.58
C GLU A 328 -9.82 -0.27 -15.17
N PRO A 329 -8.51 -0.40 -15.38
CA PRO A 329 -7.76 -1.63 -15.07
C PRO A 329 -7.82 -2.06 -13.59
N LYS A 330 -8.10 -1.10 -12.70
CA LYS A 330 -8.36 -1.36 -11.28
C LYS A 330 -9.58 -2.27 -11.06
N MET A 331 -10.50 -2.38 -12.04
CA MET A 331 -11.80 -3.05 -11.93
C MET A 331 -11.77 -4.58 -11.99
N ARG A 332 -10.63 -5.23 -12.25
CA ARG A 332 -10.53 -6.69 -12.43
C ARG A 332 -9.45 -7.33 -11.55
N ASN A 333 -9.50 -7.10 -10.23
CA ASN A 333 -8.61 -7.80 -9.29
C ASN A 333 -9.30 -9.06 -8.74
N PRO A 334 -8.79 -10.27 -9.03
CA PRO A 334 -9.36 -11.51 -8.54
C PRO A 334 -9.29 -11.65 -7.01
N LYS A 335 -8.40 -10.93 -6.32
CA LYS A 335 -8.39 -10.88 -4.83
C LYS A 335 -9.64 -10.23 -4.25
N PHE A 336 -10.29 -9.32 -4.96
CA PHE A 336 -11.56 -8.73 -4.50
C PHE A 336 -12.75 -9.68 -4.62
N LEU A 337 -12.56 -10.79 -5.33
CA LEU A 337 -13.48 -11.92 -5.41
C LEU A 337 -12.94 -13.16 -4.68
N SER A 338 -11.77 -13.07 -4.05
CA SER A 338 -11.23 -14.18 -3.25
C SER A 338 -12.23 -14.46 -2.14
N LEU A 339 -12.83 -15.66 -2.19
CA LEU A 339 -13.82 -16.06 -1.22
C LEU A 339 -13.27 -16.02 0.21
N LEU A 340 -11.95 -16.26 0.37
CA LEU A 340 -11.23 -16.11 1.64
C LEU A 340 -11.34 -14.69 2.22
N ASN A 341 -11.27 -13.65 1.39
CA ASN A 341 -11.45 -12.28 1.86
C ASN A 341 -12.87 -12.03 2.36
N HIS A 342 -13.87 -12.70 1.81
CA HIS A 342 -15.26 -12.56 2.23
C HIS A 342 -15.61 -13.37 3.49
N LEU A 343 -14.78 -14.35 3.89
CA LEU A 343 -14.97 -15.10 5.13
C LEU A 343 -14.98 -14.23 6.39
N ARG A 344 -14.40 -13.02 6.32
CA ARG A 344 -14.48 -12.03 7.41
C ARG A 344 -15.92 -11.69 7.80
N PHE A 345 -16.88 -11.86 6.91
CA PHE A 345 -18.31 -11.64 7.18
C PHE A 345 -19.04 -12.88 7.71
N TYR A 346 -18.35 -14.01 7.79
CA TYR A 346 -18.91 -15.30 8.19
C TYR A 346 -18.26 -15.87 9.47
N ILE A 347 -17.52 -15.04 10.21
CA ILE A 347 -16.81 -15.47 11.42
C ILE A 347 -17.76 -16.16 12.43
N PRO A 348 -18.97 -15.65 12.72
CA PRO A 348 -19.90 -16.35 13.61
C PRO A 348 -20.41 -17.69 13.07
N GLU A 349 -20.50 -17.86 11.75
CA GLU A 349 -20.90 -19.10 11.10
C GLU A 349 -19.77 -20.14 11.14
N ILE A 350 -18.51 -19.70 11.03
CA ILE A 350 -17.34 -20.56 11.17
C ILE A 350 -17.11 -20.94 12.65
N TYR A 351 -17.28 -19.99 13.56
CA TYR A 351 -17.02 -20.15 15.00
C TYR A 351 -18.24 -19.80 15.87
N PRO A 352 -19.32 -20.61 15.83
CA PRO A 352 -20.58 -20.30 16.50
C PRO A 352 -20.49 -20.31 18.04
N GLN A 353 -19.52 -21.00 18.61
CA GLN A 353 -19.34 -21.16 20.05
C GLN A 353 -18.47 -20.06 20.67
N LEU A 354 -17.76 -19.27 19.85
CA LEU A 354 -16.91 -18.19 20.33
C LEU A 354 -17.73 -16.91 20.57
N GLU A 355 -17.29 -16.15 21.57
CA GLU A 355 -17.88 -14.89 21.98
C GLU A 355 -17.13 -13.69 21.41
N LYS A 356 -15.81 -13.74 21.34
CA LYS A 356 -14.97 -12.63 20.88
C LYS A 356 -13.73 -13.15 20.14
N VAL A 357 -13.36 -12.49 19.05
CA VAL A 357 -12.15 -12.84 18.27
C VAL A 357 -11.43 -11.60 17.75
N VAL A 358 -10.11 -11.68 17.60
CA VAL A 358 -9.34 -10.68 16.84
C VAL A 358 -9.11 -11.20 15.43
N PHE A 359 -9.59 -10.47 14.43
CA PHE A 359 -9.30 -10.73 13.03
C PHE A 359 -7.98 -10.05 12.63
N LEU A 360 -7.11 -10.77 11.93
CA LEU A 360 -5.86 -10.26 11.36
C LEU A 360 -5.78 -10.61 9.87
N ASP A 361 -5.54 -9.61 9.01
CA ASP A 361 -5.20 -9.88 7.59
C ASP A 361 -3.77 -10.49 7.51
N ASP A 362 -3.45 -11.20 6.43
CA ASP A 362 -2.16 -11.88 6.26
C ASP A 362 -0.96 -10.94 6.01
N ASP A 363 -1.25 -9.69 5.67
CA ASP A 363 -0.29 -8.64 5.35
C ASP A 363 -0.02 -7.70 6.53
N VAL A 364 -0.23 -8.17 7.76
CA VAL A 364 0.10 -7.44 8.98
C VAL A 364 1.31 -8.01 9.71
N VAL A 365 1.92 -7.16 10.54
CA VAL A 365 2.94 -7.57 11.52
C VAL A 365 2.52 -7.03 12.88
N VAL A 366 2.45 -7.91 13.86
CA VAL A 366 2.16 -7.56 15.25
C VAL A 366 3.46 -7.20 15.96
N GLN A 367 3.48 -6.07 16.65
CA GLN A 367 4.64 -5.54 17.38
C GLN A 367 4.43 -5.46 18.89
N LYS A 368 3.19 -5.62 19.36
CA LYS A 368 2.83 -5.56 20.79
C LYS A 368 1.77 -6.61 21.13
N ASP A 369 1.65 -6.94 22.41
CA ASP A 369 0.65 -7.88 22.90
C ASP A 369 -0.78 -7.38 22.58
N LEU A 370 -1.56 -8.22 21.90
CA LEU A 370 -2.93 -7.94 21.47
C LEU A 370 -4.00 -8.46 22.45
N THR A 371 -3.62 -9.19 23.49
CA THR A 371 -4.56 -9.75 24.49
C THR A 371 -5.41 -8.67 25.17
N GLN A 372 -4.86 -7.46 25.32
CA GLN A 372 -5.58 -6.31 25.86
C GLN A 372 -6.82 -5.92 25.02
N LEU A 373 -6.86 -6.22 23.71
CA LEU A 373 -8.05 -5.98 22.87
C LEU A 373 -9.28 -6.75 23.36
N PHE A 374 -9.09 -7.95 23.92
CA PHE A 374 -10.20 -8.77 24.39
C PHE A 374 -10.88 -8.20 25.64
N SER A 375 -10.15 -7.36 26.39
CA SER A 375 -10.66 -6.69 27.60
C SER A 375 -11.30 -5.33 27.31
N LEU A 376 -11.28 -4.86 26.05
CA LEU A 376 -11.93 -3.61 25.68
C LEU A 376 -13.46 -3.73 25.78
N ASP A 377 -14.07 -2.68 26.32
CA ASP A 377 -15.52 -2.46 26.22
C ASP A 377 -15.82 -1.88 24.84
N LEU A 378 -16.66 -2.57 24.07
CA LEU A 378 -17.12 -2.11 22.76
C LEU A 378 -18.43 -1.32 22.87
N HIS A 379 -18.93 -1.05 24.07
CA HIS A 379 -20.17 -0.29 24.31
C HIS A 379 -21.38 -0.86 23.56
N GLY A 380 -21.44 -2.18 23.40
CA GLY A 380 -22.48 -2.88 22.66
C GLY A 380 -22.33 -2.87 21.13
N ASN A 381 -21.24 -2.28 20.60
CA ASN A 381 -20.87 -2.36 19.19
C ASN A 381 -20.42 -3.79 18.81
N VAL A 382 -20.54 -4.11 17.52
CA VAL A 382 -20.17 -5.42 16.98
C VAL A 382 -18.66 -5.55 16.80
N ASN A 383 -17.97 -4.46 16.47
CA ASN A 383 -16.54 -4.49 16.26
C ASN A 383 -15.82 -3.27 16.82
N GLY A 384 -14.56 -3.44 17.20
CA GLY A 384 -13.62 -2.36 17.41
C GLY A 384 -12.66 -2.25 16.24
N ALA A 385 -12.51 -1.06 15.68
CA ALA A 385 -11.61 -0.80 14.56
C ALA A 385 -10.97 0.58 14.64
N VAL A 386 -9.77 0.73 14.08
CA VAL A 386 -9.12 2.03 13.97
C VAL A 386 -9.73 2.82 12.80
N GLU A 387 -10.21 4.01 13.12
CA GLU A 387 -10.65 4.99 12.15
C GLU A 387 -9.47 5.52 11.30
N THR A 388 -9.66 5.58 10.00
CA THR A 388 -8.63 5.97 9.03
C THR A 388 -8.86 7.33 8.40
N CYS A 389 -9.98 7.99 8.71
CA CYS A 389 -10.23 9.32 8.20
C CYS A 389 -9.27 10.35 8.81
N LEU A 390 -8.86 11.28 7.96
CA LEU A 390 -8.13 12.50 8.29
C LEU A 390 -8.80 13.60 7.48
N GLU A 391 -9.16 14.74 8.06
CA GLU A 391 -9.81 15.88 7.36
C GLU A 391 -10.76 15.45 6.21
N ALA A 392 -10.30 15.40 4.95
CA ALA A 392 -11.05 15.02 3.74
C ALA A 392 -10.69 13.64 3.11
N PHE A 393 -9.86 12.84 3.76
CA PHE A 393 -9.42 11.52 3.31
C PHE A 393 -10.19 10.41 4.03
N HIS A 394 -10.37 9.27 3.34
CA HIS A 394 -11.00 8.04 3.85
C HIS A 394 -12.35 8.25 4.56
N ARG A 395 -13.22 9.11 3.99
CA ARG A 395 -14.63 9.20 4.39
C ARG A 395 -15.50 8.32 3.50
N TYR A 396 -16.73 8.05 3.93
CA TYR A 396 -17.64 7.13 3.22
C TYR A 396 -17.86 7.51 1.74
N TYR A 397 -17.91 8.80 1.41
CA TYR A 397 -18.08 9.26 0.02
C TYR A 397 -16.94 8.86 -0.93
N LYS A 398 -15.78 8.45 -0.41
CA LYS A 398 -14.67 7.93 -1.23
C LYS A 398 -14.86 6.46 -1.62
N TYR A 399 -15.67 5.72 -0.86
CA TYR A 399 -15.86 4.27 -1.03
C TYR A 399 -17.21 3.91 -1.63
N LEU A 400 -18.22 4.76 -1.42
CA LEU A 400 -19.61 4.50 -1.77
C LEU A 400 -20.15 5.55 -2.73
N ASN A 401 -21.06 5.14 -3.60
CA ASN A 401 -21.73 6.02 -4.55
C ASN A 401 -22.93 6.74 -3.92
N PHE A 402 -22.70 7.94 -3.39
CA PHE A 402 -23.74 8.77 -2.77
C PHE A 402 -24.73 9.40 -3.78
N SER A 403 -24.47 9.31 -5.09
CA SER A 403 -25.46 9.68 -6.10
C SER A 403 -26.62 8.68 -6.15
N ASN A 404 -26.43 7.46 -5.62
CA ASN A 404 -27.49 6.47 -5.49
C ASN A 404 -28.33 6.74 -4.23
N SER A 405 -29.66 6.78 -4.37
CA SER A 405 -30.60 7.06 -3.28
C SER A 405 -30.59 6.00 -2.18
N ILE A 406 -30.28 4.75 -2.49
CA ILE A 406 -30.20 3.65 -1.49
C ILE A 406 -29.07 3.92 -0.48
N ILE A 407 -27.97 4.53 -0.92
CA ILE A 407 -26.85 4.92 -0.07
C ILE A 407 -27.15 6.24 0.65
N SER A 408 -27.47 7.30 -0.10
CA SER A 408 -27.63 8.64 0.48
C SER A 408 -28.80 8.77 1.45
N SER A 409 -29.80 7.90 1.38
CA SER A 409 -30.91 7.88 2.35
C SER A 409 -30.58 7.20 3.67
N LYS A 410 -29.51 6.38 3.75
CA LYS A 410 -29.18 5.54 4.91
C LYS A 410 -27.87 5.88 5.59
N PHE A 411 -26.94 6.52 4.88
CA PHE A 411 -25.58 6.77 5.37
C PHE A 411 -25.22 8.25 5.30
N ASP A 412 -24.38 8.69 6.23
CA ASP A 412 -23.75 10.00 6.17
C ASP A 412 -22.50 9.94 5.25
N PRO A 413 -22.42 10.76 4.18
CA PRO A 413 -21.22 10.84 3.35
C PRO A 413 -19.98 11.25 4.13
N GLN A 414 -20.14 12.00 5.22
CA GLN A 414 -19.05 12.47 6.06
C GLN A 414 -18.65 11.48 7.16
N ALA A 415 -19.31 10.32 7.28
CA ALA A 415 -18.90 9.31 8.25
C ALA A 415 -17.44 8.89 8.03
N CYS A 416 -16.73 8.67 9.13
CA CYS A 416 -15.34 8.24 9.13
C CYS A 416 -15.26 6.77 8.73
N ALA A 417 -14.45 6.44 7.72
CA ALA A 417 -14.15 5.04 7.45
C ALA A 417 -13.11 4.52 8.45
N TRP A 418 -13.20 3.23 8.74
CA TRP A 418 -12.18 2.46 9.45
C TRP A 418 -11.55 1.46 8.48
N ALA A 419 -10.57 0.68 8.92
CA ALA A 419 -9.93 -0.32 8.08
C ALA A 419 -10.04 -1.73 8.65
N PHE A 420 -10.15 -2.69 7.74
CA PHE A 420 -9.85 -4.07 8.05
C PHE A 420 -8.34 -4.28 8.15
N GLY A 421 -7.93 -5.31 8.88
CA GLY A 421 -6.54 -5.76 8.98
C GLY A 421 -6.14 -6.09 10.40
N MET A 422 -6.67 -5.34 11.35
CA MET A 422 -6.74 -5.73 12.75
C MET A 422 -8.05 -5.18 13.33
N ASN A 423 -8.93 -6.09 13.71
CA ASN A 423 -10.24 -5.74 14.25
C ASN A 423 -10.59 -6.71 15.37
N ILE A 424 -11.16 -6.20 16.46
CA ILE A 424 -11.79 -7.03 17.48
C ILE A 424 -13.28 -7.16 17.17
N PHE A 425 -13.82 -8.37 17.20
CA PHE A 425 -15.23 -8.64 16.92
C PHE A 425 -15.89 -9.31 18.13
N ASP A 426 -17.01 -8.74 18.57
CA ASP A 426 -17.94 -9.37 19.51
C ASP A 426 -18.96 -10.17 18.70
N LEU A 427 -18.81 -11.50 18.74
CA LEU A 427 -19.64 -12.43 17.98
C LEU A 427 -21.04 -12.58 18.57
N VAL A 428 -21.22 -12.28 19.86
CA VAL A 428 -22.55 -12.26 20.49
C VAL A 428 -23.34 -11.05 19.97
N ALA A 429 -22.73 -9.86 19.98
CA ALA A 429 -23.30 -8.65 19.41
C ALA A 429 -23.53 -8.79 17.91
N TRP A 430 -22.59 -9.43 17.18
CA TRP A 430 -22.73 -9.72 15.75
C TRP A 430 -23.99 -10.52 15.44
N ARG A 431 -24.19 -11.64 16.16
CA ARG A 431 -25.37 -12.51 16.00
C ARG A 431 -26.65 -11.75 16.33
N LYS A 432 -26.66 -10.97 17.43
CA LYS A 432 -27.82 -10.14 17.83
C LYS A 432 -28.16 -9.06 16.79
N ALA A 433 -27.16 -8.43 16.18
CA ALA A 433 -27.34 -7.42 15.15
C ALA A 433 -27.59 -8.00 13.75
N ASN A 434 -27.50 -9.33 13.62
CA ASN A 434 -27.59 -10.09 12.38
C ASN A 434 -26.71 -9.50 11.26
N ALA A 435 -25.44 -9.21 11.58
CA ALA A 435 -24.55 -8.49 10.68
C ALA A 435 -24.28 -9.28 9.38
N THR A 436 -24.18 -10.61 9.44
CA THR A 436 -24.03 -11.46 8.24
C THR A 436 -25.18 -11.26 7.24
N ALA A 437 -26.43 -11.15 7.73
CA ALA A 437 -27.58 -10.88 6.87
C ALA A 437 -27.55 -9.46 6.26
N LYS A 438 -27.05 -8.46 7.00
CA LYS A 438 -26.83 -7.11 6.44
C LYS A 438 -25.80 -7.13 5.33
N TYR A 439 -24.71 -7.88 5.52
CA TYR A 439 -23.70 -8.11 4.49
C TYR A 439 -24.31 -8.78 3.24
N HIS A 440 -25.14 -9.81 3.40
CA HIS A 440 -25.85 -10.43 2.28
C HIS A 440 -26.72 -9.43 1.52
N TYR A 441 -27.55 -8.67 2.24
CA TYR A 441 -28.39 -7.63 1.66
C TYR A 441 -27.56 -6.66 0.81
N TRP A 442 -26.47 -6.13 1.34
CA TRP A 442 -25.65 -5.17 0.61
C TRP A 442 -24.99 -5.78 -0.63
N GLN A 443 -24.50 -7.02 -0.55
CA GLN A 443 -23.94 -7.71 -1.71
C GLN A 443 -24.97 -7.92 -2.83
N GLU A 444 -26.22 -8.21 -2.48
CA GLU A 444 -27.31 -8.32 -3.45
C GLU A 444 -27.67 -6.96 -4.05
N GLN A 445 -27.72 -5.89 -3.24
CA GLN A 445 -28.00 -4.54 -3.73
C GLN A 445 -26.89 -4.01 -4.66
N ASN A 446 -25.66 -4.50 -4.54
CA ASN A 446 -24.53 -4.14 -5.40
C ASN A 446 -24.23 -5.19 -6.48
N ALA A 447 -25.20 -6.05 -6.83
CA ALA A 447 -24.99 -7.08 -7.86
C ALA A 447 -24.60 -6.49 -9.24
N ASP A 448 -24.96 -5.24 -9.51
CA ASP A 448 -24.61 -4.49 -10.72
C ASP A 448 -23.36 -3.59 -10.58
N GLY A 449 -22.73 -3.56 -9.40
CA GLY A 449 -21.55 -2.73 -9.12
C GLY A 449 -21.81 -1.21 -9.10
N THR A 450 -23.06 -0.78 -8.90
CA THR A 450 -23.44 0.64 -8.90
C THR A 450 -23.25 1.34 -7.56
N LEU A 451 -23.28 0.62 -6.44
CA LEU A 451 -23.16 1.17 -5.09
C LEU A 451 -21.70 1.37 -4.65
N TRP A 452 -20.83 0.41 -4.98
CA TRP A 452 -19.38 0.54 -4.86
C TRP A 452 -18.70 -0.32 -5.92
N LYS A 453 -17.42 -0.03 -6.18
CA LYS A 453 -16.67 -0.70 -7.25
C LYS A 453 -16.11 -2.05 -6.82
N LEU A 454 -15.27 -2.08 -5.79
CA LEU A 454 -14.47 -3.26 -5.46
C LEU A 454 -14.11 -3.35 -3.99
N GLY A 455 -13.71 -4.56 -3.58
CA GLY A 455 -13.16 -4.85 -2.27
C GLY A 455 -14.20 -5.10 -1.18
N THR A 456 -13.71 -5.52 -0.02
CA THR A 456 -14.52 -5.89 1.14
C THR A 456 -14.72 -4.75 2.12
N LEU A 457 -13.93 -3.67 2.03
CA LEU A 457 -14.09 -2.52 2.91
C LEU A 457 -15.45 -1.82 2.72
N PRO A 458 -15.89 -1.46 1.50
CA PRO A 458 -17.21 -0.82 1.33
C PRO A 458 -18.38 -1.62 1.94
N PRO A 459 -18.56 -2.94 1.68
CA PRO A 459 -19.62 -3.69 2.35
C PRO A 459 -19.39 -3.83 3.86
N GLY A 460 -18.16 -3.79 4.36
CA GLY A 460 -17.86 -3.68 5.78
C GLY A 460 -18.38 -2.40 6.41
N LEU A 461 -18.09 -1.25 5.82
CA LEU A 461 -18.59 0.06 6.26
C LEU A 461 -20.12 0.08 6.30
N LEU A 462 -20.79 -0.49 5.28
CA LEU A 462 -22.25 -0.57 5.22
C LEU A 462 -22.84 -1.52 6.26
N CYS A 463 -22.20 -2.67 6.49
CA CYS A 463 -22.66 -3.71 7.41
C CYS A 463 -22.59 -3.26 8.87
N PHE A 464 -21.47 -2.62 9.25
CA PHE A 464 -21.17 -2.21 10.62
C PHE A 464 -21.45 -0.73 10.89
N TYR A 465 -22.19 -0.04 10.00
CA TYR A 465 -22.53 1.36 10.22
C TYR A 465 -23.31 1.55 11.52
N GLY A 466 -22.79 2.41 12.41
CA GLY A 466 -23.33 2.63 13.75
C GLY A 466 -23.14 1.45 14.71
N LEU A 467 -22.28 0.49 14.38
CA LEU A 467 -21.97 -0.71 15.16
C LEU A 467 -20.46 -0.92 15.35
N THR A 468 -19.66 0.14 15.19
CA THR A 468 -18.20 0.11 15.31
C THR A 468 -17.73 1.03 16.44
N GLU A 469 -16.95 0.49 17.36
CA GLU A 469 -16.21 1.24 18.38
C GLU A 469 -14.89 1.75 17.78
N PRO A 470 -14.63 3.07 17.80
CA PRO A 470 -13.36 3.62 17.32
C PRO A 470 -12.22 3.32 18.29
N LEU A 471 -11.15 2.70 17.80
CA LEU A 471 -9.97 2.38 18.59
C LEU A 471 -8.88 3.46 18.46
N ASP A 472 -8.00 3.55 19.47
CA ASP A 472 -6.79 4.38 19.43
C ASP A 472 -5.95 4.02 18.19
N ARG A 473 -5.47 5.03 17.47
CA ARG A 473 -4.74 4.84 16.19
C ARG A 473 -3.46 4.03 16.33
N ARG A 474 -2.88 3.95 17.52
CA ARG A 474 -1.70 3.11 17.79
C ARG A 474 -2.02 1.62 17.71
N TRP A 475 -3.28 1.21 17.75
CA TRP A 475 -3.65 -0.20 17.59
C TRP A 475 -3.33 -0.73 16.19
N HIS A 476 -3.52 0.10 15.14
CA HIS A 476 -3.42 -0.33 13.75
C HIS A 476 -2.91 0.82 12.87
N VAL A 477 -1.65 0.73 12.42
CA VAL A 477 -1.03 1.70 11.50
C VAL A 477 -0.97 1.10 10.10
N LEU A 478 -1.57 1.82 9.15
CA LEU A 478 -1.71 1.40 7.75
C LEU A 478 -0.77 2.17 6.83
N GLY A 479 -0.62 1.67 5.61
CA GLY A 479 0.01 2.34 4.48
C GLY A 479 1.34 1.75 4.07
N LEU A 480 1.87 0.74 4.79
CA LEU A 480 3.22 0.22 4.54
C LEU A 480 3.33 -0.50 3.18
N GLY A 481 2.22 -0.75 2.48
CA GLY A 481 2.20 -1.30 1.13
C GLY A 481 2.02 -0.26 0.01
N TYR A 482 2.00 1.05 0.29
CA TYR A 482 1.94 2.09 -0.74
C TYR A 482 2.51 3.47 -0.35
N ASP A 483 2.60 3.82 0.94
CA ASP A 483 3.06 5.11 1.42
C ASP A 483 4.55 5.06 1.79
N LEU A 484 5.39 5.78 1.03
CA LEU A 484 6.84 5.82 1.24
C LEU A 484 7.28 6.63 2.48
N ASN A 485 6.37 7.42 3.07
CA ASN A 485 6.71 8.50 4.00
C ASN A 485 6.00 8.41 5.35
N ILE A 486 5.66 7.20 5.82
CA ILE A 486 5.10 7.02 7.16
C ILE A 486 6.16 7.39 8.20
N ASP A 487 5.77 8.16 9.21
CA ASP A 487 6.63 8.55 10.33
C ASP A 487 7.08 7.30 11.10
N ASN A 488 8.39 7.19 11.34
CA ASN A 488 8.98 6.10 12.14
C ASN A 488 8.39 6.04 13.54
N ARG A 489 8.05 7.18 14.16
CA ARG A 489 7.43 7.21 15.49
C ARG A 489 6.06 6.53 15.51
N LEU A 490 5.28 6.68 14.44
CA LEU A 490 4.00 6.00 14.30
C LEU A 490 4.22 4.49 14.16
N ILE A 491 5.17 4.08 13.31
CA ILE A 491 5.54 2.67 13.12
C ILE A 491 5.98 2.04 14.45
N GLU A 492 6.89 2.67 15.19
CA GLU A 492 7.41 2.16 16.47
C GLU A 492 6.33 2.10 17.56
N SER A 493 5.40 3.06 17.57
CA SER A 493 4.33 3.10 18.55
C SER A 493 3.19 2.12 18.27
N ALA A 494 3.09 1.59 17.06
CA ALA A 494 1.98 0.76 16.61
C ALA A 494 1.98 -0.64 17.25
N ALA A 495 0.82 -1.13 17.65
CA ALA A 495 0.62 -2.53 18.05
C ALA A 495 0.60 -3.44 16.83
N VAL A 496 -0.05 -3.01 15.74
CA VAL A 496 -0.06 -3.71 14.45
C VAL A 496 0.29 -2.74 13.34
N ILE A 497 1.23 -3.13 12.47
CA ILE A 497 1.55 -2.43 11.23
C ILE A 497 1.00 -3.22 10.05
N HIS A 498 0.45 -2.54 9.05
CA HIS A 498 -0.28 -3.15 7.94
C HIS A 498 0.35 -2.76 6.61
N PHE A 499 0.80 -3.76 5.86
CA PHE A 499 1.30 -3.64 4.50
C PHE A 499 0.15 -3.63 3.47
N ASN A 500 -0.96 -2.95 3.80
CA ASN A 500 -2.08 -2.79 2.87
C ASN A 500 -1.63 -1.99 1.64
N GLY A 501 -2.09 -2.39 0.47
CA GLY A 501 -1.60 -1.89 -0.83
C GLY A 501 -0.88 -2.97 -1.64
N ASN A 502 -0.22 -2.55 -2.72
CA ASN A 502 0.35 -3.47 -3.72
C ASN A 502 1.82 -3.84 -3.43
N MET A 503 2.56 -3.01 -2.70
CA MET A 503 3.98 -3.23 -2.41
C MET A 503 4.17 -4.11 -1.17
N LYS A 504 3.70 -5.36 -1.25
CA LYS A 504 3.79 -6.34 -0.17
C LYS A 504 5.25 -6.72 0.17
N PRO A 505 5.58 -7.03 1.43
CA PRO A 505 6.97 -7.25 1.86
C PRO A 505 7.62 -8.50 1.24
N TRP A 506 6.83 -9.48 0.82
CA TRP A 506 7.30 -10.68 0.11
C TRP A 506 7.53 -10.48 -1.40
N LEU A 507 7.29 -9.28 -1.93
CA LEU A 507 7.49 -8.95 -3.35
C LEU A 507 8.82 -8.23 -3.57
N LYS A 508 9.39 -8.37 -4.78
CA LYS A 508 10.68 -7.75 -5.12
C LYS A 508 10.64 -6.22 -5.10
N PHE A 509 9.48 -5.63 -5.38
CA PHE A 509 9.26 -4.19 -5.40
C PHE A 509 8.60 -3.68 -4.10
N ALA A 510 8.73 -4.44 -3.00
CA ALA A 510 8.37 -3.96 -1.67
C ALA A 510 9.08 -2.65 -1.34
N ILE A 511 8.47 -1.83 -0.48
CA ILE A 511 9.10 -0.61 0.01
C ILE A 511 10.29 -1.01 0.91
N GLY A 512 11.52 -0.73 0.42
CA GLY A 512 12.75 -1.23 1.03
C GLY A 512 12.91 -0.87 2.51
N ARG A 513 12.50 0.34 2.94
CA ARG A 513 12.61 0.78 4.34
C ARG A 513 11.70 0.00 5.31
N TYR A 514 10.60 -0.59 4.84
CA TYR A 514 9.66 -1.32 5.71
C TYR A 514 9.90 -2.83 5.70
N LYS A 515 10.59 -3.34 4.68
CA LYS A 515 10.86 -4.78 4.53
C LYS A 515 11.50 -5.43 5.78
N PRO A 516 12.46 -4.81 6.49
CA PRO A 516 13.05 -5.38 7.70
C PRO A 516 12.05 -5.65 8.83
N LEU A 517 10.92 -4.90 8.88
CA LEU A 517 9.88 -5.10 9.89
C LEU A 517 9.16 -6.44 9.74
N TRP A 518 9.10 -6.97 8.51
CA TRP A 518 8.51 -8.26 8.17
C TRP A 518 9.57 -9.37 8.17
N ASP A 519 10.73 -9.13 7.56
CA ASP A 519 11.81 -10.12 7.41
C ASP A 519 12.31 -10.66 8.77
N LYS A 520 12.26 -9.86 9.85
CA LYS A 520 12.71 -10.30 11.19
C LYS A 520 11.90 -11.47 11.78
N TYR A 521 10.69 -11.72 11.29
CA TYR A 521 9.85 -12.83 11.73
C TYR A 521 9.98 -14.07 10.83
N ILE A 522 10.92 -14.06 9.90
CA ILE A 522 11.19 -15.18 8.99
C ILE A 522 12.54 -15.78 9.31
N ASN A 523 12.54 -17.08 9.56
CA ASN A 523 13.77 -17.84 9.69
C ASN A 523 14.37 -18.09 8.30
N GLN A 524 15.26 -17.22 7.84
CA GLN A 524 15.93 -17.35 6.53
C GLN A 524 16.79 -18.62 6.41
N SER A 525 17.15 -19.25 7.54
CA SER A 525 17.85 -20.53 7.58
C SER A 525 16.91 -21.73 7.50
N HIS A 526 15.59 -21.53 7.41
CA HIS A 526 14.63 -22.63 7.31
C HIS A 526 14.88 -23.43 6.01
N PRO A 527 15.00 -24.78 6.05
CA PRO A 527 15.35 -25.60 4.89
C PRO A 527 14.49 -25.34 3.64
N TYR A 528 13.16 -25.32 3.77
CA TYR A 528 12.29 -25.00 2.64
C TYR A 528 12.56 -23.63 2.01
N LEU A 529 12.92 -22.62 2.81
CA LEU A 529 13.19 -21.28 2.30
C LEU A 529 14.56 -21.20 1.62
N GLN A 530 15.59 -21.84 2.21
CA GLN A 530 16.92 -21.97 1.61
C GLN A 530 16.83 -22.63 0.23
N ASP A 531 16.14 -23.76 0.14
CA ASP A 531 16.04 -24.48 -1.12
C ASP A 531 15.27 -23.72 -2.22
N CYS A 532 14.33 -22.86 -1.83
CA CYS A 532 13.49 -22.09 -2.75
C CYS A 532 14.00 -20.66 -2.99
N ALA A 533 15.13 -20.27 -2.38
CA ALA A 533 15.66 -18.91 -2.48
C ALA A 533 16.18 -18.55 -3.89
N THR A 534 16.61 -19.55 -4.66
CA THR A 534 17.22 -19.39 -6.00
C THR A 534 16.28 -19.71 -7.16
N SER A 535 15.02 -20.06 -6.89
CA SER A 535 14.03 -20.52 -7.88
C SER A 535 13.37 -19.42 -8.71
#